data_AF-A0A7J3D9Q7-F1
#
_entry.id   AF-A0A7J3D9Q7-F1
#
_cell.length_a   1.000
_cell.length_b   1.000
_cell.length_c   1.000
_cell.angle_alpha   90.00
_cell.angle_beta   90.00
_cell.angle_gamma   90.00
#
_symmetry.space_group_name_H-M   'P 1'
#
loop_
_entity.id
_entity.type
_entity.pdbx_description
1 polymer ?
#
loop_
_entity_poly.entity_id
_entity_poly.type
_entity_poly.pdbx_seq_one_letter_code
_entity_poly.pdbx_strand_id
1 'polypeptide(L)'
;MAKVSKLAIIVVAFWAALVLWVFIVTQDLTLLFLGLFMVIILYLIPLMMGKMNRSAFQKLAEEYRGKAIKKKIRDLSLSDVGEVIIIEGSIERRSLLWLSRPRYLVSEGGSSVTAIALFSPLDEIKIGDRVRILGTVSRSLIKPGEITITVFEIEKIN
;
A
#
# COMPACT_ATOMS: atom_id res chain seq x y z
N MET A 1 -5.21 -1.47 13.01
CA MET A 1 -3.80 -1.10 13.27
C MET A 1 -3.09 -0.84 11.94
N ALA A 2 -2.23 0.18 11.86
CA ALA A 2 -1.39 0.39 10.68
C ALA A 2 -0.34 -0.73 10.61
N LYS A 3 -0.32 -1.50 9.52
CA LYS A 3 0.75 -2.50 9.30
C LYS A 3 2.04 -1.74 9.03
N VAL A 4 2.99 -1.84 9.96
CA VAL A 4 4.36 -1.33 9.74
C VAL A 4 5.01 -2.22 8.69
N SER A 5 5.65 -1.60 7.68
CA SER A 5 6.39 -2.33 6.66
C SER A 5 7.45 -3.23 7.32
N LYS A 6 7.57 -4.48 6.85
CA LYS A 6 8.62 -5.40 7.34
C LYS A 6 10.02 -4.80 7.20
N LEU A 7 10.23 -3.99 6.16
CA LEU A 7 11.48 -3.28 5.94
C LEU A 7 11.80 -2.29 7.07
N ALA A 8 10.81 -1.53 7.54
CA ALA A 8 11.01 -0.58 8.63
C ALA A 8 11.40 -1.29 9.93
N ILE A 9 10.82 -2.48 10.19
CA ILE A 9 11.19 -3.32 11.34
C ILE A 9 12.64 -3.78 11.24
N ILE A 10 13.08 -4.23 10.05
CA ILE A 10 14.46 -4.66 9.81
C ILE A 10 15.44 -3.51 10.05
N VAL A 11 15.13 -2.31 9.55
CA VAL A 11 15.98 -1.12 9.72
C VAL A 11 16.10 -0.73 11.20
N VAL A 12 14.99 -0.74 11.94
CA VAL A 12 14.98 -0.45 13.38
C VAL A 12 15.79 -1.49 14.17
N ALA A 13 15.63 -2.78 13.85
CA ALA A 13 16.41 -3.85 14.47
C ALA A 13 17.91 -3.72 14.21
N PHE A 14 18.29 -3.37 12.97
CA PHE A 14 19.69 -3.14 12.60
C PHE A 14 20.32 -2.00 13.43
N TRP A 15 19.64 -0.85 13.52
CA TRP A 15 20.14 0.27 14.31
C TRP A 15 20.16 -0.02 15.82
N ALA A 16 19.15 -0.72 16.35
CA ALA A 16 19.15 -1.15 17.74
C ALA A 16 20.35 -2.06 18.07
N ALA A 17 20.67 -3.00 17.17
CA ALA A 17 21.84 -3.87 17.33
C ALA A 17 23.16 -3.08 17.31
N LEU A 18 23.29 -2.07 16.45
CA LEU A 18 24.47 -1.20 16.43
C LEU A 18 24.62 -0.39 17.72
N VAL A 19 23.53 0.16 18.27
CA VAL A 19 23.58 0.90 19.55
C VAL A 19 24.03 -0.03 20.68
N LEU A 20 23.50 -1.26 20.73
CA LEU A 20 23.93 -2.27 21.70
C LEU A 20 25.40 -2.64 21.53
N TRP A 21 25.86 -2.81 20.28
CA TRP A 21 27.27 -3.10 19.99
C TRP A 21 28.20 -1.98 20.47
N VAL A 22 27.87 -0.72 20.17
CA VAL A 22 28.63 0.44 20.63
C VAL A 22 28.65 0.49 22.17
N PHE A 23 27.53 0.21 22.83
CA PHE A 23 27.48 0.16 24.29
C PHE A 23 28.39 -0.93 24.87
N ILE A 24 28.44 -2.12 24.27
CA ILE A 24 29.32 -3.21 24.72
C ILE A 24 30.81 -2.79 24.66
N VAL A 25 31.20 -2.04 23.63
CA VAL A 25 32.58 -1.58 23.44
C VAL A 25 32.93 -0.39 24.33
N THR A 26 32.01 0.57 24.48
CA THR A 26 32.30 1.87 25.10
C THR A 26 31.87 1.94 26.58
N GLN A 27 30.91 1.11 27.00
CA GLN A 27 30.23 1.13 28.30
C GLN A 27 29.61 2.49 28.72
N ASP A 28 29.44 3.41 27.77
CA ASP A 28 28.86 4.73 28.02
C ASP A 28 27.32 4.67 28.03
N LEU A 29 26.74 4.88 29.21
CA LEU A 29 25.30 4.94 29.40
C LEU A 29 24.64 6.13 28.68
N THR A 30 25.36 7.24 28.53
CA THR A 30 24.86 8.45 27.84
C THR A 30 24.60 8.14 26.37
N LEU A 31 25.54 7.46 25.72
CA LEU A 31 25.41 7.02 24.33
C LEU A 31 24.31 5.96 24.17
N LEU A 32 24.13 5.07 25.15
CA LEU A 32 23.05 4.09 25.15
C LEU A 32 21.67 4.78 25.20
N PHE A 33 21.46 5.71 26.14
CA PHE A 33 20.18 6.41 26.26
C PHE A 33 19.88 7.28 25.04
N LEU A 34 20.87 8.02 24.54
CA LEU A 34 20.70 8.84 23.34
C LEU A 34 20.43 7.97 22.09
N GLY A 35 21.17 6.87 21.93
CA GLY A 35 20.99 5.93 20.83
C GLY A 35 19.60 5.27 20.87
N LEU A 36 19.15 4.84 22.05
CA LEU A 36 17.82 4.27 22.23
C LEU A 36 16.72 5.29 21.91
N PHE A 37 16.87 6.53 22.36
CA PHE A 37 15.95 7.62 22.04
C PHE A 37 15.84 7.85 20.52
N MET A 38 16.97 7.86 19.81
CA MET A 38 16.98 7.98 18.35
C MET A 38 16.31 6.79 17.65
N VAL A 39 16.54 5.56 18.12
CA VAL A 39 15.88 4.35 17.58
C VAL A 39 14.36 4.40 17.79
N ILE A 40 13.91 4.90 18.94
CA ILE A 40 12.47 5.10 19.22
C ILE A 40 11.88 6.10 18.23
N ILE A 41 12.53 7.24 18.00
CA ILE A 41 12.07 8.23 17.02
C ILE A 41 12.03 7.63 15.61
N LEU A 42 13.07 6.89 15.23
CA LEU A 42 13.15 6.21 13.93
C LEU A 42 11.97 5.25 13.70
N TYR A 43 11.48 4.60 14.75
CA TYR A 43 10.29 3.76 14.68
C TYR A 43 8.98 4.57 14.70
N LEU A 44 8.93 5.67 15.44
CA LEU A 44 7.72 6.46 15.63
C LEU A 44 7.32 7.25 14.37
N ILE A 45 8.29 7.80 13.63
CA ILE A 45 8.07 8.55 12.39
C ILE A 45 7.23 7.76 11.36
N PRO A 46 7.63 6.54 10.93
CA PRO A 46 6.86 5.79 9.93
C PRO A 46 5.48 5.37 10.44
N LEU A 47 5.32 5.17 11.75
CA LEU A 47 4.02 4.89 12.37
C LEU A 47 3.07 6.09 12.25
N MET A 48 3.53 7.29 12.60
CA MET A 48 2.72 8.51 12.48
C MET A 48 2.39 8.79 11.02
N MET A 49 3.40 8.70 10.14
CA MET A 49 3.21 8.92 8.71
C MET A 49 2.18 7.96 8.12
N GLY A 50 2.22 6.68 8.50
CA GLY A 50 1.27 5.67 8.04
C GLY A 50 -0.18 5.98 8.41
N LYS A 51 -0.43 6.47 9.63
CA LYS A 51 -1.78 6.85 10.08
C LYS A 51 -2.29 8.09 9.35
N MET A 52 -1.46 9.14 9.27
CA MET A 52 -1.83 10.39 8.64
C MET A 52 -2.17 10.18 7.16
N ASN A 53 -1.30 9.45 6.45
CA ASN A 53 -1.49 9.17 5.04
C ASN A 53 -2.82 8.42 4.81
N ARG A 54 -3.09 7.37 5.60
CA ARG A 54 -4.34 6.60 5.47
C ARG A 54 -5.59 7.48 5.59
N SER A 55 -5.61 8.39 6.56
CA SER A 55 -6.75 9.29 6.78
C SER A 55 -6.97 10.28 5.63
N ALA A 56 -5.89 10.81 5.05
CA ALA A 56 -5.96 11.70 3.91
C ALA A 56 -6.55 10.99 2.68
N PHE A 57 -6.13 9.74 2.43
CA PHE A 57 -6.62 8.98 1.29
C PHE A 57 -8.03 8.40 1.48
N GLN A 58 -8.46 8.12 2.71
CA GLN A 58 -9.86 7.77 2.98
C GLN A 58 -10.80 8.93 2.66
N LYS A 59 -10.43 10.16 3.03
CA LYS A 59 -11.21 11.35 2.66
C LYS A 59 -11.27 11.55 1.14
N LEU A 60 -10.15 11.34 0.45
CA LEU A 60 -10.11 11.37 -1.02
C LEU A 60 -11.00 10.28 -1.62
N ALA A 61 -10.95 9.05 -1.10
CA ALA A 61 -11.81 7.96 -1.57
C ALA A 61 -13.29 8.34 -1.43
N GLU A 62 -13.70 8.92 -0.31
CA GLU A 62 -15.07 9.37 -0.08
C GLU A 62 -15.50 10.47 -1.07
N GLU A 63 -14.64 11.45 -1.36
CA GLU A 63 -14.91 12.46 -2.38
C GLU A 63 -15.02 11.85 -3.79
N TYR A 64 -14.14 10.90 -4.12
CA TYR A 64 -14.07 10.28 -5.43
C TYR A 64 -15.19 9.26 -5.68
N ARG A 65 -15.79 8.67 -4.64
CA ARG A 65 -16.97 7.78 -4.76
C ARG A 65 -18.11 8.46 -5.53
N GLY A 66 -18.34 9.75 -5.31
CA GLY A 66 -19.39 10.51 -5.99
C GLY A 66 -19.12 10.81 -7.46
N LYS A 67 -17.86 10.74 -7.90
CA LYS A 67 -17.43 11.04 -9.28
C LYS A 67 -17.11 9.76 -10.08
N ALA A 68 -17.23 8.59 -9.46
CA ALA A 68 -16.73 7.35 -10.01
C ALA A 68 -17.69 6.74 -11.03
N ILE A 69 -17.16 6.35 -12.18
CA ILE A 69 -17.91 5.68 -13.24
C ILE A 69 -17.72 4.17 -13.10
N LYS A 70 -18.82 3.40 -13.03
CA LYS A 70 -18.73 1.94 -13.05
C LYS A 70 -18.37 1.48 -14.46
N LYS A 71 -17.19 0.87 -14.62
CA LYS A 71 -16.70 0.31 -15.90
C LYS A 71 -16.31 -1.15 -15.70
N LYS A 72 -16.39 -1.95 -16.76
CA LYS A 72 -15.86 -3.32 -16.78
C LYS A 72 -14.38 -3.30 -17.14
N ILE A 73 -13.63 -4.30 -16.71
CA ILE A 73 -12.18 -4.39 -17.00
C ILE A 73 -11.91 -4.45 -18.51
N ARG A 74 -12.80 -5.09 -19.27
CA ARG A 74 -12.73 -5.23 -20.73
C ARG A 74 -12.84 -3.89 -21.48
N ASP A 75 -13.53 -2.92 -20.90
CA ASP A 75 -13.82 -1.63 -21.54
C ASP A 75 -12.75 -0.59 -21.24
N LEU A 76 -11.75 -0.93 -20.43
CA LEU A 76 -10.68 -0.02 -20.05
C LEU A 76 -9.64 0.11 -21.17
N SER A 77 -9.33 1.35 -21.50
CA SER A 77 -8.40 1.72 -22.55
C SER A 77 -7.42 2.80 -22.09
N LEU A 78 -6.42 3.07 -22.94
CA LEU A 78 -5.45 4.14 -22.68
C LEU A 78 -6.05 5.55 -22.72
N SER A 79 -7.24 5.74 -23.31
CA SER A 79 -7.94 7.02 -23.31
C SER A 79 -8.60 7.35 -21.98
N ASP A 80 -8.86 6.34 -21.13
CA ASP A 80 -9.50 6.52 -19.82
C ASP A 80 -8.50 6.98 -18.73
N VAL A 81 -7.22 7.21 -19.08
CA VAL A 81 -6.18 7.62 -18.12
C VAL A 81 -6.55 8.93 -17.45
N GLY A 82 -6.58 8.92 -16.11
CA GLY A 82 -7.00 10.04 -15.28
C GLY A 82 -8.46 9.96 -14.82
N GLU A 83 -9.28 9.08 -15.41
CA GLU A 83 -10.65 8.88 -14.96
C GLU A 83 -10.73 8.08 -13.66
N VAL A 84 -11.69 8.44 -12.82
CA VAL A 84 -12.02 7.74 -11.58
C VAL A 84 -13.09 6.69 -11.88
N ILE A 85 -12.78 5.44 -11.59
CA ILE A 85 -13.60 4.29 -11.96
C ILE A 85 -13.85 3.35 -10.78
N ILE A 86 -14.99 2.66 -10.85
CA ILE A 86 -15.29 1.50 -10.01
C ILE A 86 -15.26 0.25 -10.90
N ILE A 87 -14.41 -0.70 -10.55
CA ILE A 87 -14.36 -2.02 -11.18
C ILE A 87 -14.68 -3.12 -10.17
N GLU A 88 -15.24 -4.22 -10.66
CA GLU A 88 -15.51 -5.42 -9.85
C GLU A 88 -14.77 -6.61 -10.49
N GLY A 89 -14.13 -7.43 -9.67
CA GLY A 89 -13.36 -8.56 -10.18
C GLY A 89 -12.87 -9.49 -9.08
N SER A 90 -12.23 -10.57 -9.49
CA SER A 90 -11.65 -11.56 -8.58
C SER A 90 -10.13 -11.40 -8.54
N ILE A 91 -9.51 -11.67 -7.40
CA ILE A 91 -8.05 -11.54 -7.27
C ILE A 91 -7.36 -12.83 -7.68
N GLU A 92 -6.54 -12.74 -8.73
CA GLU A 92 -5.75 -13.87 -9.22
C GLU A 92 -4.37 -13.94 -8.55
N ARG A 93 -3.76 -12.79 -8.28
CA ARG A 93 -2.41 -12.74 -7.73
C ARG A 93 -2.25 -11.58 -6.76
N ARG A 94 -1.48 -11.81 -5.69
CA ARG A 94 -1.04 -10.80 -4.74
C ARG A 94 0.48 -10.72 -4.75
N SER A 95 1.02 -9.53 -4.96
CA SER A 95 2.46 -9.27 -5.05
C SER A 95 2.83 -8.08 -4.17
N LEU A 96 4.08 -8.01 -3.68
CA LEU A 96 4.58 -6.88 -2.87
C LEU A 96 3.81 -6.60 -1.57
N LEU A 97 3.21 -7.63 -0.96
CA LEU A 97 2.49 -7.53 0.33
C LEU A 97 3.36 -7.04 1.51
N TRP A 98 4.68 -7.04 1.35
CA TRP A 98 5.63 -6.56 2.35
C TRP A 98 5.92 -5.05 2.27
N LEU A 99 5.51 -4.39 1.17
CA LEU A 99 5.56 -2.94 1.03
C LEU A 99 4.24 -2.30 1.47
N SER A 100 4.32 -1.01 1.77
CA SER A 100 3.15 -0.16 2.05
C SER A 100 2.15 -0.08 0.88
N ARG A 101 2.60 -0.37 -0.35
CA ARG A 101 1.81 -0.37 -1.60
C ARG A 101 1.73 -1.76 -2.23
N PRO A 102 0.79 -2.62 -1.78
CA PRO A 102 0.62 -3.94 -2.37
C PRO A 102 0.06 -3.87 -3.79
N ARG A 103 0.43 -4.86 -4.61
CA ARG A 103 -0.04 -5.02 -5.99
C ARG A 103 -0.97 -6.22 -6.09
N TYR A 104 -2.07 -6.04 -6.78
CA TYR A 104 -3.09 -7.06 -7.02
C TYR A 104 -3.27 -7.23 -8.53
N LEU A 105 -3.40 -8.47 -8.98
CA LEU A 105 -3.89 -8.78 -10.31
C LEU A 105 -5.36 -9.15 -10.18
N VAL A 106 -6.22 -8.37 -10.84
CA VAL A 106 -7.67 -8.47 -10.73
C VAL A 106 -8.20 -8.89 -12.08
N SER A 107 -9.04 -9.93 -12.12
CA SER A 107 -9.65 -10.41 -13.36
C SER A 107 -11.17 -10.39 -13.32
N GLU A 108 -11.75 -10.10 -14.48
CA GLU A 108 -13.19 -10.08 -14.70
C GLU A 108 -13.45 -10.66 -16.09
N GLY A 109 -14.17 -11.79 -16.16
CA GLY A 109 -14.55 -12.41 -17.43
C GLY A 109 -13.37 -12.68 -18.37
N GLY A 110 -12.21 -13.11 -17.87
CA GLY A 110 -11.05 -13.44 -18.72
C GLY A 110 -10.19 -12.25 -19.17
N SER A 111 -10.51 -11.03 -18.76
CA SER A 111 -9.60 -9.87 -18.86
C SER A 111 -9.02 -9.54 -17.49
N SER A 112 -7.72 -9.25 -17.44
CA SER A 112 -6.99 -8.97 -16.20
C SER A 112 -6.34 -7.59 -16.22
N VAL A 113 -6.37 -6.88 -15.09
CA VAL A 113 -5.71 -5.59 -14.91
C VAL A 113 -4.87 -5.59 -13.64
N THR A 114 -3.74 -4.89 -13.69
CA THR A 114 -2.92 -4.68 -12.49
C THR A 114 -3.48 -3.52 -11.69
N ALA A 115 -3.79 -3.77 -10.43
CA ALA A 115 -4.26 -2.81 -9.46
C ALA A 115 -3.17 -2.56 -8.41
N ILE A 116 -2.67 -1.33 -8.29
CA ILE A 116 -1.67 -0.93 -7.30
C ILE A 116 -2.38 -0.13 -6.22
N ALA A 117 -2.44 -0.67 -5.01
CA ALA A 117 -3.03 0.04 -3.89
C ALA A 117 -2.05 1.07 -3.33
N LEU A 118 -2.54 2.28 -3.05
CA LEU A 118 -1.72 3.26 -2.34
C LEU A 118 -1.47 2.86 -0.89
N PHE A 119 -2.35 2.03 -0.31
CA PHE A 119 -2.28 1.56 1.06
C PHE A 119 -2.65 0.10 1.16
N SER A 120 -2.14 -0.56 2.19
CA SER A 120 -2.62 -1.89 2.55
C SER A 120 -4.10 -1.83 2.96
N PRO A 121 -4.96 -2.71 2.40
CA PRO A 121 -6.36 -2.78 2.76
C PRO A 121 -6.57 -3.04 4.25
N LEU A 122 -7.72 -2.59 4.77
CA LEU A 122 -8.17 -2.91 6.13
C LEU A 122 -8.35 -4.42 6.29
N ASP A 123 -8.97 -5.04 5.29
CA ASP A 123 -9.26 -6.46 5.28
C ASP A 123 -8.14 -7.28 4.65
N GLU A 124 -8.00 -8.51 5.13
CA GLU A 124 -7.08 -9.46 4.54
C GLU A 124 -7.68 -10.06 3.27
N ILE A 125 -7.33 -9.46 2.14
CA ILE A 125 -7.81 -9.88 0.84
C ILE A 125 -7.00 -11.06 0.34
N LYS A 126 -7.64 -12.22 0.08
CA LYS A 126 -7.00 -13.46 -0.38
C LYS A 126 -7.13 -13.65 -1.90
N ILE A 127 -6.35 -14.59 -2.44
CA ILE A 127 -6.49 -15.02 -3.84
C ILE A 127 -7.84 -15.74 -3.96
N GLY A 128 -8.62 -15.41 -4.99
CA GLY A 128 -9.98 -15.90 -5.20
C GLY A 128 -11.08 -15.01 -4.62
N ASP A 129 -10.76 -14.05 -3.75
CA ASP A 129 -11.75 -13.13 -3.20
C ASP A 129 -12.28 -12.19 -4.30
N ARG A 130 -13.60 -11.94 -4.26
CA ARG A 130 -14.26 -10.97 -5.15
C ARG A 130 -14.23 -9.59 -4.50
N VAL A 131 -13.70 -8.62 -5.23
CA VAL A 131 -13.46 -7.27 -4.72
C VAL A 131 -14.06 -6.21 -5.62
N ARG A 132 -14.50 -5.12 -5.00
CA ARG A 132 -14.81 -3.84 -5.64
C ARG A 132 -13.62 -2.93 -5.44
N ILE A 133 -13.14 -2.32 -6.51
CA ILE A 133 -11.99 -1.44 -6.49
C ILE A 133 -12.43 -0.07 -6.98
N LEU A 134 -12.17 0.94 -6.14
CA LEU A 134 -12.28 2.34 -6.50
C LEU A 134 -10.87 2.88 -6.76
N GLY A 135 -10.65 3.42 -7.95
CA GLY A 135 -9.33 3.92 -8.33
C GLY A 135 -9.33 4.77 -9.57
N THR A 136 -8.14 5.23 -9.94
CA THR A 136 -7.91 6.00 -11.16
C THR A 136 -7.11 5.19 -12.16
N VAL A 137 -7.49 5.26 -13.44
CA VAL A 137 -6.73 4.64 -14.52
C VAL A 137 -5.42 5.40 -14.71
N SER A 138 -4.32 4.67 -14.67
CA SER A 138 -2.95 5.19 -14.77
C SER A 138 -2.20 4.41 -15.85
N ARG A 139 -1.19 5.02 -16.47
CA ARG A 139 -0.28 4.25 -17.34
C ARG A 139 0.62 3.36 -16.48
N SER A 140 0.84 2.13 -16.93
CA SER A 140 1.80 1.24 -16.29
C SER A 140 3.21 1.80 -16.45
N LEU A 141 3.89 2.00 -15.33
CA LEU A 141 5.30 2.42 -15.31
C LEU A 141 6.26 1.25 -15.61
N ILE A 142 5.77 0.01 -15.50
CA ILE A 142 6.60 -1.21 -15.62
C ILE A 142 6.55 -1.74 -17.06
N LYS A 143 5.38 -1.65 -17.69
CA LYS A 143 5.16 -2.12 -19.06
C LYS A 143 4.54 -1.02 -19.90
N PRO A 144 5.31 -0.37 -20.78
CA PRO A 144 4.80 0.66 -21.67
C PRO A 144 3.61 0.14 -22.49
N GLY A 145 2.50 0.87 -22.51
CA GLY A 145 1.29 0.49 -23.25
C GLY A 145 0.26 -0.31 -22.44
N GLU A 146 0.59 -0.81 -21.26
CA GLU A 146 -0.42 -1.40 -20.35
C GLU A 146 -1.04 -0.33 -19.44
N ILE A 147 -2.31 -0.55 -19.09
CA ILE A 147 -3.01 0.24 -18.07
C ILE A 147 -2.83 -0.38 -16.69
N THR A 148 -2.71 0.47 -15.68
CA THR A 148 -2.66 0.10 -14.27
C THR A 148 -3.70 0.93 -13.52
N ILE A 149 -4.38 0.33 -12.56
CA ILE A 149 -5.33 1.07 -11.73
C ILE A 149 -4.64 1.45 -10.43
N THR A 150 -4.63 2.74 -10.15
CA THR A 150 -4.18 3.28 -8.87
C THR A 150 -5.35 3.25 -7.90
N VAL A 151 -5.31 2.35 -6.91
CA VAL A 151 -6.45 2.04 -6.04
C VAL A 151 -6.44 2.91 -4.79
N PHE A 152 -7.53 3.66 -4.59
CA PHE A 152 -7.80 4.40 -3.36
C PHE A 152 -8.44 3.53 -2.31
N GLU A 153 -9.37 2.66 -2.73
CA GLU A 153 -10.13 1.81 -1.85
C GLU A 153 -10.46 0.48 -2.50
N ILE A 154 -10.43 -0.57 -1.70
CA ILE A 154 -10.74 -1.93 -2.11
C ILE A 154 -11.65 -2.54 -1.04
N GLU A 155 -12.82 -2.98 -1.47
CA GLU A 155 -13.86 -3.56 -0.62
C GLU A 155 -14.09 -5.00 -1.04
N LYS A 156 -14.20 -5.90 -0.08
CA LYS A 156 -14.57 -7.30 -0.35
C LYS A 156 -16.09 -7.38 -0.51
N ILE A 157 -16.56 -7.96 -1.61
CA ILE A 157 -17.99 -8.09 -1.90
C ILE A 157 -18.54 -9.41 -1.35
N ASN A 158 -17.69 -10.41 -1.11
CA ASN A 158 -18.06 -11.73 -0.60
C ASN A 158 -16.87 -12.41 0.07
#